data_AF-A0A939DSN0-F1
#
_entry.id   AF-A0A939DSN0-F1
#
_cell.length_a   1.000
_cell.length_b   1.000
_cell.length_c   1.000
_cell.angle_alpha   90.00
_cell.angle_beta   90.00
_cell.angle_gamma   90.00
#
_symmetry.space_group_name_H-M   'P 1'
#
loop_
_entity.id
_entity.type
_entity.pdbx_description
1 polymer ?
#
loop_
_entity_poly.entity_id
_entity_poly.type
_entity_poly.pdbx_seq_one_letter_code
_entity_poly.pdbx_strand_id
1 'polypeptide(L)'
;LYTYPAIEYLYQFDYSDKRIFEYGAGASTMFWMERAAQVVSVENNPEWYSSLKPKLNSKTKLLFAEGDKFPFALEGEEGLFDVIVVDGAGYRFDCATVALSKL
;
A
#
# COMPACT_ATOMS: atom_id res chain seq x y z
N LEU A 1 1.98 -2.33 11.26
CA LEU A 1 2.12 -3.80 11.11
C LEU A 1 0.79 -4.40 11.52
N TYR A 2 0.31 -5.40 10.79
CA TYR A 2 -0.95 -6.05 11.09
C TYR A 2 -0.92 -6.81 12.43
N THR A 3 -2.11 -7.06 12.98
CA THR A 3 -2.27 -7.96 14.13
C THR A 3 -1.95 -9.40 13.72
N TYR A 4 -1.57 -10.25 14.68
CA TYR A 4 -1.23 -11.65 14.37
C TYR A 4 -2.33 -12.41 13.63
N PRO A 5 -3.63 -12.31 13.98
CA PRO A 5 -4.68 -13.00 13.23
C PRO A 5 -4.79 -12.53 11.77
N ALA A 6 -4.57 -11.24 11.51
CA ALA A 6 -4.58 -10.72 10.14
C ALA A 6 -3.36 -11.23 9.35
N ILE A 7 -2.18 -11.31 9.97
CA ILE A 7 -0.99 -11.92 9.36
C ILE A 7 -1.26 -13.39 9.02
N GLU A 8 -1.82 -14.15 9.97
CA GLU A 8 -2.16 -15.57 9.77
C GLU A 8 -3.14 -15.77 8.63
N TYR A 9 -4.19 -14.95 8.54
CA TYR A 9 -5.13 -14.97 7.42
C TYR A 9 -4.45 -14.65 6.09
N LEU A 10 -3.65 -13.58 6.03
CA LEU A 10 -2.98 -13.17 4.82
C LEU A 10 -1.96 -14.22 4.33
N TYR A 11 -1.30 -14.95 5.23
CA TYR A 11 -0.36 -16.03 4.90
C TYR A 11 -0.98 -17.22 4.17
N GLN A 12 -2.30 -17.34 4.12
CA GLN A 12 -2.95 -18.46 3.46
C GLN A 12 -2.95 -18.35 1.93
N PHE A 13 -2.55 -17.19 1.39
CA PHE A 13 -2.57 -16.90 -0.04
C PHE A 13 -1.16 -16.76 -0.62
N ASP A 14 -0.99 -17.13 -1.88
CA ASP A 14 0.21 -16.85 -2.66
C ASP A 14 0.08 -15.51 -3.37
N TYR A 15 1.01 -14.59 -3.10
CA TYR A 15 1.06 -13.27 -3.70
C TYR A 15 2.19 -13.11 -4.72
N SER A 16 2.94 -14.17 -5.01
CA SER A 16 4.17 -14.10 -5.80
C SER A 16 4.01 -13.49 -7.20
N ASP A 17 2.80 -13.52 -7.76
CA ASP A 17 2.38 -12.93 -9.03
C ASP A 17 1.38 -11.77 -8.89
N LYS A 18 1.11 -11.31 -7.65
CA LYS A 18 0.07 -10.33 -7.32
C LYS A 18 0.62 -8.90 -7.20
N ARG A 19 -0.23 -7.93 -7.55
CA ARG A 19 0.00 -6.49 -7.40
C ARG A 19 -0.76 -5.96 -6.20
N ILE A 20 -0.05 -5.30 -5.29
CA ILE A 20 -0.60 -4.77 -4.04
C ILE A 20 -0.53 -3.25 -4.07
N PHE A 21 -1.63 -2.59 -3.74
CA PHE A 21 -1.64 -1.16 -3.42
C PHE A 21 -1.90 -0.95 -1.93
N GLU A 22 -1.24 0.03 -1.33
CA GLU A 22 -1.38 0.35 0.09
C GLU A 22 -1.52 1.86 0.30
N TYR A 23 -2.63 2.27 0.90
CA TYR A 23 -2.76 3.57 1.53
C TYR A 23 -2.16 3.52 2.93
N GLY A 24 -1.09 4.27 3.16
CA GLY A 24 -0.33 4.31 4.42
C GLY A 24 0.86 3.37 4.40
N ALA A 25 2.08 3.91 4.28
CA ALA A 25 3.27 3.10 4.16
C ALA A 25 3.90 2.80 5.53
N GLY A 26 4.54 1.65 5.69
CA GLY A 26 5.19 1.29 6.93
C GLY A 26 5.64 -0.16 7.02
N ALA A 27 5.45 -0.77 8.18
CA ALA A 27 5.83 -2.16 8.40
C ALA A 27 5.01 -3.16 7.55
N SER A 28 3.79 -2.81 7.16
CA SER A 28 2.99 -3.60 6.22
C SER A 28 3.57 -3.54 4.81
N THR A 29 4.14 -2.41 4.37
CA THR A 29 4.92 -2.34 3.12
C THR A 29 6.05 -3.36 3.10
N MET A 30 6.80 -3.46 4.21
CA MET A 30 7.88 -4.44 4.36
C MET A 30 7.37 -5.89 4.34
N PHE A 31 6.16 -6.13 4.84
CA PHE A 31 5.50 -7.43 4.75
C PHE A 31 5.15 -7.79 3.30
N TRP A 32 4.58 -6.84 2.55
CA TRP A 32 4.15 -7.07 1.16
C TRP A 32 5.32 -7.19 0.19
N MET A 33 6.37 -6.38 0.35
CA MET A 33 7.48 -6.34 -0.61
C MET A 33 8.26 -7.66 -0.70
N GLU A 34 8.21 -8.47 0.35
CA GLU A 34 8.84 -9.79 0.39
C GLU A 34 7.94 -10.90 -0.21
N ARG A 35 6.67 -10.61 -0.49
CA ARG A 35 5.65 -11.61 -0.87
C ARG A 35 5.01 -11.35 -2.23
N ALA A 36 4.85 -10.08 -2.60
CA ALA A 36 4.16 -9.67 -3.81
C ALA A 36 5.10 -9.61 -5.02
N ALA A 37 4.52 -9.63 -6.24
CA ALA A 37 5.24 -9.30 -7.46
C ALA A 37 5.57 -7.79 -7.52
N GLN A 38 4.61 -6.95 -7.10
CA GLN A 38 4.75 -5.50 -7.06
C GLN A 38 3.98 -4.93 -5.86
N VAL A 39 4.56 -3.93 -5.21
CA VAL A 39 3.90 -3.15 -4.16
C VAL A 39 3.95 -1.67 -4.51
N VAL A 40 2.82 -0.98 -4.42
CA VAL A 40 2.75 0.48 -4.48
C VAL A 40 2.16 0.97 -3.16
N SER A 41 2.94 1.72 -2.37
CA SER A 41 2.46 2.31 -1.12
C SER A 41 2.46 3.82 -1.20
N VAL A 42 1.40 4.48 -0.75
CA VAL A 42 1.33 5.94 -0.64
C VAL A 42 1.43 6.38 0.82
N GLU A 43 2.26 7.40 1.06
CA GLU A 43 2.50 7.99 2.38
C GLU A 43 2.20 9.50 2.36
N ASN A 44 1.62 10.02 3.45
CA ASN A 44 1.28 11.43 3.59
C ASN A 44 2.13 12.20 4.61
N ASN A 45 2.96 11.51 5.39
CA ASN A 45 3.94 12.14 6.26
C ASN A 45 5.33 12.20 5.59
N PRO A 46 5.89 13.40 5.34
CA PRO A 46 7.14 13.55 4.59
C PRO A 46 8.37 12.99 5.31
N GLU A 47 8.43 13.11 6.63
CA GLU A 47 9.53 12.56 7.43
C GLU A 47 9.52 11.02 7.37
N TRP A 48 8.33 10.42 7.50
CA TRP A 48 8.13 8.98 7.45
C TRP A 48 8.44 8.43 6.07
N TYR A 49 7.92 9.07 5.01
CA TYR A 49 8.25 8.76 3.61
C TYR A 49 9.77 8.72 3.39
N SER A 50 10.48 9.75 3.86
CA SER A 50 11.94 9.84 3.74
C SER A 50 12.65 8.72 4.52
N SER A 51 12.14 8.36 5.69
CA SER A 51 12.69 7.30 6.53
C SER A 51 12.47 5.88 5.98
N LEU A 52 11.40 5.69 5.18
CA LEU A 52 11.04 4.41 4.57
C LEU A 52 11.81 4.16 3.28
N LYS A 53 12.00 5.18 2.46
CA LYS A 53 12.67 5.08 1.14
C LYS A 53 13.93 4.20 1.11
N PRO A 54 14.90 4.31 2.05
CA PRO A 54 16.10 3.47 2.02
C PRO A 54 15.89 1.99 2.42
N LYS A 55 14.71 1.63 2.94
CA LYS A 55 14.40 0.26 3.41
C LYS A 55 13.70 -0.59 2.35
N LEU A 56 13.24 0.02 1.26
CA LEU A 56 12.41 -0.64 0.26
C LEU A 56 13.25 -1.40 -0.77
N ASN A 57 12.74 -2.55 -1.21
CA ASN A 57 13.36 -3.34 -2.26
C ASN A 57 12.89 -2.90 -3.66
N SER A 58 13.44 -3.51 -4.72
CA SER A 58 13.16 -3.15 -6.12
C SER A 58 11.72 -3.43 -6.57
N LYS A 59 10.95 -4.21 -5.82
CA LYS A 59 9.54 -4.53 -6.13
C LYS A 59 8.57 -3.46 -5.62
N THR A 60 9.07 -2.47 -4.87
CA THR A 60 8.25 -1.51 -4.15
C THR A 60 8.42 -0.10 -4.70
N LYS A 61 7.28 0.53 -5.04
CA LYS A 61 7.18 1.94 -5.38
C LYS A 61 6.57 2.68 -4.19
N LEU A 62 7.27 3.67 -3.67
CA LEU A 62 6.75 4.56 -2.63
C LEU A 62 6.30 5.87 -3.26
N LEU A 63 5.05 6.22 -3.06
CA LEU A 63 4.43 7.47 -3.49
C LEU A 63 4.31 8.41 -2.29
N PHE A 64 4.40 9.70 -2.56
CA PHE A 64 4.11 10.75 -1.60
C PHE A 64 2.88 11.54 -2.06
N ALA A 65 1.87 11.64 -1.21
CA ALA A 65 0.69 12.45 -1.47
C ALA A 65 0.13 13.02 -0.17
N GLU A 66 -0.15 14.31 -0.15
CA GLU A 66 -0.66 15.02 1.02
C GLU A 66 -2.08 15.55 0.79
N GLY A 67 -2.79 15.74 1.90
CA GLY A 67 -4.13 16.32 1.92
C GLY A 67 -5.10 15.58 1.01
N ASP A 68 -5.93 16.35 0.30
CA ASP A 68 -7.01 15.84 -0.55
C ASP A 68 -6.52 14.98 -1.72
N LYS A 69 -5.21 15.00 -2.04
CA LYS A 69 -4.63 14.17 -3.11
C LYS A 69 -4.37 12.74 -2.69
N PHE A 70 -4.30 12.46 -1.38
CA PHE A 70 -3.90 11.16 -0.86
C PHE A 70 -4.81 10.01 -1.35
N PRO A 71 -6.17 10.12 -1.31
CA PRO A 71 -7.04 9.07 -1.82
C PRO A 71 -6.86 8.79 -3.32
N PHE A 72 -6.56 9.83 -4.10
CA PHE A 72 -6.46 9.75 -5.56
C PHE A 72 -5.08 9.29 -6.06
N ALA A 73 -4.11 9.06 -5.17
CA ALA A 73 -2.79 8.57 -5.57
C ALA A 73 -2.86 7.24 -6.35
N LEU A 74 -3.84 6.39 -6.04
CA LEU A 74 -4.14 5.13 -6.74
C LEU A 74 -4.50 5.33 -8.22
N GLU A 75 -5.16 6.44 -8.57
CA GLU A 75 -5.62 6.69 -9.94
C GLU A 75 -4.45 6.87 -10.92
N GLY A 76 -3.33 7.38 -10.43
CA GLY A 76 -2.09 7.55 -11.18
C GLY A 76 -1.34 6.25 -11.49
N GLU A 77 -1.75 5.11 -10.92
CA GLU A 77 -1.17 3.81 -11.21
C GLU A 77 -1.90 3.10 -12.35
N GLU A 78 -1.15 2.47 -13.24
CA GLU A 78 -1.73 1.70 -14.35
C GLU A 78 -2.18 0.31 -13.92
N GLY A 79 -3.25 -0.18 -14.55
CA GLY A 79 -3.82 -1.50 -14.30
C GLY A 79 -4.61 -1.62 -12.99
N LEU A 80 -5.02 -2.85 -12.69
CA LEU A 80 -5.75 -3.22 -11.47
C LEU A 80 -4.80 -3.80 -10.43
N PHE A 81 -5.26 -3.86 -9.19
CA PHE A 81 -4.56 -4.46 -8.06
C PHE A 81 -5.36 -5.63 -7.51
N ASP A 82 -4.66 -6.71 -7.17
CA ASP A 82 -5.28 -7.89 -6.58
C ASP A 82 -5.66 -7.66 -5.10
N VAL A 83 -4.92 -6.77 -4.43
CA VAL A 83 -5.18 -6.37 -3.04
C VAL A 83 -4.97 -4.88 -2.90
N ILE A 84 -5.95 -4.20 -2.30
CA ILE A 84 -5.83 -2.80 -1.88
C ILE A 84 -5.98 -2.73 -0.37
N VAL A 85 -4.97 -2.20 0.31
CA VAL A 85 -4.92 -2.02 1.76
C VAL A 85 -5.24 -0.57 2.10
N VAL A 86 -6.19 -0.35 3.01
CA VAL A 86 -6.53 0.97 3.55
C VAL A 86 -6.11 1.05 5.02
N ASP A 87 -4.88 1.48 5.29
CA ASP A 87 -4.34 1.61 6.66
C ASP A 87 -3.68 2.98 6.96
N GLY A 88 -3.85 3.95 6.07
CA GLY A 88 -3.31 5.30 6.22
C GLY A 88 -3.96 6.12 7.33
N ALA A 89 -3.26 7.16 7.78
CA ALA A 89 -3.80 8.16 8.68
C ALA A 89 -4.66 9.17 7.88
N GLY A 90 -5.95 9.26 8.21
CA GLY A 90 -6.92 10.13 7.52
C GLY A 90 -7.48 9.52 6.23
N TYR A 91 -8.58 10.12 5.73
CA TYR A 91 -9.23 9.82 4.43
C TYR A 91 -9.59 8.36 4.14
N ARG A 92 -9.66 7.48 5.16
CA ARG A 92 -9.91 6.04 4.95
C ARG A 92 -11.21 5.75 4.18
N PHE A 93 -12.26 6.55 4.40
CA PHE A 93 -13.52 6.43 3.67
C PHE A 93 -13.35 6.76 2.18
N ASP A 94 -12.65 7.86 1.87
CA ASP A 94 -12.38 8.28 0.49
C ASP A 94 -11.46 7.27 -0.21
N CYS A 95 -10.41 6.80 0.48
CA CYS A 95 -9.53 5.75 -0.03
C CYS A 95 -10.29 4.46 -0.35
N ALA A 96 -11.19 4.02 0.54
CA ALA A 96 -12.01 2.83 0.28
C ALA A 96 -12.97 3.02 -0.90
N THR A 97 -13.48 4.25 -1.10
CA THR A 97 -14.35 4.58 -2.23
C THR A 97 -13.58 4.56 -3.55
N VAL A 98 -12.40 5.20 -3.59
CA VAL A 98 -11.54 5.27 -4.78
C VAL A 98 -10.97 3.90 -5.13
N ALA A 99 -10.67 3.06 -4.13
CA ALA A 99 -10.15 1.69 -4.32
C ALA A 99 -11.00 0.84 -5.26
N LEU A 100 -12.34 1.03 -5.24
CA LEU A 100 -13.27 0.27 -6.09
C LEU A 100 -13.03 0.47 -7.59
N SER A 101 -12.36 1.55 -7.99
CA SER A 101 -12.06 1.82 -9.40
C SER A 101 -10.88 1.01 -9.96
N LYS A 102 -10.11 0.33 -9.10
CA LYS A 102 -8.84 -0.33 -9.46
C LYS A 102 -8.68 -1.73 -8.85
N LEU A 103 -9.78 -2.36 -8.43
CA LEU A 103 -9.85 -3.79 -8.09
C LEU A 103 -10.01 -4.63 -9.36
#